data_AF-A0A1F3SH17-F1
#
_entry.id   AF-A0A1F3SH17-F1
#
_cell.length_a   1.000
_cell.length_b   1.000
_cell.length_c   1.000
_cell.angle_alpha   90.00
_cell.angle_beta   90.00
_cell.angle_gamma   90.00
#
_symmetry.space_group_name_H-M   'P 1'
#
loop_
_entity.id
_entity.type
_entity.pdbx_description
1 polymer ?
#
loop_
_entity_poly.entity_id
_entity_poly.type
_entity_poly.pdbx_seq_one_letter_code
_entity_poly.pdbx_strand_id
1 'polypeptide(L)' 'MTNTGDKPLIIQDVSASCGCTTPKKPDAPIPPGKTDVIEVTFHPKPGQVNEIVKTVTVTANTVEKIHTLEIRAFVKEK' A
#
# COMPACT_ATOMS: atom_id res chain seq x y z
N MET A 1 -7.26 -2.19 -5.56
CA MET A 1 -6.64 -3.35 -6.24
C MET A 1 -7.72 -4.30 -6.70
N THR A 2 -7.49 -5.05 -7.77
CA THR A 2 -8.49 -6.00 -8.30
C THR A 2 -7.84 -7.37 -8.46
N ASN A 3 -8.52 -8.42 -8.01
CA ASN A 3 -8.08 -9.80 -8.23
C ASN A 3 -8.45 -10.23 -9.65
N THR A 4 -7.48 -10.26 -10.56
CA THR A 4 -7.67 -10.70 -11.95
C THR A 4 -7.36 -12.19 -12.16
N GLY A 5 -7.05 -12.93 -11.09
CA GLY A 5 -6.79 -14.37 -11.13
C GLY A 5 -8.06 -15.22 -10.97
N ASP A 6 -7.85 -16.53 -10.87
CA ASP A 6 -8.89 -17.56 -10.74
C ASP A 6 -9.05 -18.10 -9.31
N LYS A 7 -8.18 -17.68 -8.39
CA LYS A 7 -8.17 -18.07 -6.97
C LYS A 7 -8.30 -16.85 -6.05
N PRO A 8 -8.72 -17.01 -4.79
CA PRO A 8 -8.73 -15.92 -3.83
C PRO A 8 -7.34 -15.28 -3.67
N LEU A 9 -7.28 -13.95 -3.82
CA LEU A 9 -6.08 -13.14 -3.62
C LEU A 9 -5.96 -12.82 -2.12
N ILE A 10 -4.83 -13.19 -1.53
CA ILE A 10 -4.52 -13.01 -0.12
C ILE A 10 -3.36 -12.02 -0.03
N ILE A 11 -3.61 -10.90 0.66
CA ILE A 11 -2.55 -9.96 1.05
C ILE A 11 -1.96 -10.43 2.37
N GLN A 12 -0.73 -10.94 2.30
CA GLN A 12 0.00 -11.49 3.44
C GLN A 12 0.52 -10.38 4.33
N ASP A 13 1.17 -9.39 3.72
CA ASP A 13 1.79 -8.28 4.43
C ASP A 13 1.71 -6.99 3.62
N VAL A 14 1.70 -5.86 4.32
CA VAL A 14 1.93 -4.55 3.75
C VAL A 14 2.84 -3.77 4.67
N SER A 15 3.96 -3.30 4.13
CA SER A 15 4.95 -2.52 4.87
C SER A 15 5.27 -1.22 4.16
N ALA A 16 5.66 -0.21 4.94
CA ALA A 16 6.09 1.08 4.42
C ALA A 16 7.50 1.40 4.87
N SER A 17 8.21 2.21 4.08
CA SER A 17 9.62 2.53 4.32
C SER A 17 9.91 3.41 5.55
N CYS A 18 8.91 4.13 6.07
CA CYS A 18 9.04 4.95 7.29
C CYS A 18 7.81 4.81 8.18
N GLY A 19 7.99 4.97 9.50
CA GLY A 19 6.88 5.07 10.46
C GLY A 19 5.99 6.32 10.31
N CYS A 20 6.25 7.16 9.30
CA CYS A 20 5.36 8.25 8.89
C CYS A 20 4.28 7.81 7.89
N THR A 21 4.33 6.57 7.42
CA THR A 21 3.36 5.97 6.50
C THR A 21 2.86 4.67 7.11
N THR A 22 1.54 4.57 7.31
CA THR A 22 0.91 3.40 7.90
C THR A 22 0.00 2.77 6.87
N PRO A 23 0.38 1.62 6.30
CA PRO A 23 -0.48 0.86 5.41
C PRO A 23 -1.40 -0.07 6.21
N LYS A 24 -2.57 -0.36 5.65
CA LYS A 24 -3.54 -1.33 6.17
C LYS A 24 -4.03 -2.21 5.03
N LYS A 25 -3.88 -3.53 5.18
CA LYS A 25 -4.43 -4.54 4.26
C LYS A 25 -5.90 -4.86 4.55
N PRO A 26 -6.61 -5.45 3.57
CA PRO A 26 -7.82 -6.21 3.86
C PRO A 26 -7.56 -7.36 4.83
N ASP A 27 -8.57 -7.63 5.66
CA ASP A 27 -8.57 -8.76 6.60
C ASP A 27 -8.97 -10.07 5.92
N ALA A 28 -9.84 -9.99 4.91
CA ALA A 28 -10.37 -11.15 4.19
C ALA A 28 -9.66 -11.36 2.83
N PRO A 29 -9.60 -12.61 2.34
CA PRO A 29 -9.22 -12.89 0.95
C PRO A 29 -10.17 -12.24 -0.05
N ILE A 30 -9.62 -11.76 -1.17
CA ILE A 30 -10.37 -11.09 -2.24
C ILE A 30 -10.76 -12.13 -3.30
N PRO A 31 -12.05 -12.40 -3.53
CA PRO A 31 -12.47 -13.39 -4.52
C PRO A 31 -12.07 -13.01 -5.96
N PRO A 32 -12.02 -13.98 -6.89
CA PRO A 32 -11.81 -13.72 -8.32
C PRO A 32 -12.74 -12.64 -8.88
N GLY A 33 -12.20 -11.70 -9.64
CA GLY A 33 -12.93 -10.60 -10.26
C GLY A 33 -13.44 -9.51 -9.29
N LYS A 34 -13.12 -9.61 -7.99
CA LYS A 34 -13.49 -8.60 -6.99
C LYS A 34 -12.34 -7.62 -6.73
N THR A 35 -12.71 -6.48 -6.16
CA THR A 35 -11.82 -5.37 -5.84
C THR A 35 -11.87 -5.11 -4.35
N ASP A 36 -10.72 -4.72 -3.80
CA ASP A 36 -10.61 -4.21 -2.43
C ASP A 36 -9.52 -3.13 -2.38
N VAL A 37 -9.29 -2.54 -1.21
CA VAL A 37 -8.40 -1.41 -1.00
C VAL A 37 -7.29 -1.72 -0.02
N ILE A 38 -6.09 -1.18 -0.29
CA ILE A 38 -5.03 -1.03 0.70
C ILE A 38 -5.09 0.43 1.11
N GLU A 39 -5.44 0.69 2.37
CA GLU A 39 -5.50 2.03 2.91
C GLU A 39 -4.10 2.46 3.33
N VAL A 40 -3.66 3.64 2.89
CA VAL A 40 -2.34 4.17 3.26
C VAL A 40 -2.52 5.55 3.87
N THR A 41 -2.17 5.67 5.14
CA THR A 41 -2.19 6.94 5.85
C THR A 41 -0.78 7.51 5.93
N PHE A 42 -0.59 8.74 5.48
CA PHE A 42 0.68 9.47 5.59
C PHE A 42 0.54 10.64 6.55
N HIS A 43 1.38 10.64 7.60
CA HIS A 43 1.48 11.72 8.57
C HIS A 43 2.86 12.37 8.47
N PRO A 44 2.99 13.53 7.79
CA PRO A 44 4.27 14.23 7.69
C PRO A 44 4.74 14.69 9.07
N LYS A 45 6.02 14.46 9.36
CA LYS A 45 6.71 15.00 10.54
C LYS A 45 7.17 16.43 10.29
N PRO A 46 7.43 17.23 11.35
CA PRO A 46 8.03 18.56 11.19
C PRO A 46 9.28 18.51 10.30
N GLY A 47 9.36 19.43 9.34
CA GLY A 47 10.43 19.48 8.34
C GLY A 47 10.23 18.61 7.09
N GLN A 48 9.20 17.76 7.04
CA GLN A 48 8.82 17.06 5.80
C GLN A 48 7.94 17.97 4.93
N VAL A 49 8.58 18.77 4.08
CA VAL A 49 7.96 19.74 3.18
C VAL A 49 8.34 19.46 1.73
N ASN A 50 7.63 20.08 0.78
CA ASN A 50 7.75 19.87 -0.66
C ASN A 50 7.42 18.42 -1.07
N GLU A 51 8.02 17.93 -2.16
CA GLU A 51 7.80 16.59 -2.67
C GLU A 51 8.33 15.54 -1.69
N ILE A 52 7.43 14.65 -1.28
CA ILE A 52 7.71 13.48 -0.45
C ILE A 52 7.37 12.25 -1.26
N VAL A 53 8.35 11.37 -1.44
CA VAL A 53 8.18 10.05 -2.06
C VAL A 53 8.23 8.99 -0.96
N LYS A 54 7.26 8.09 -0.98
CA LYS A 54 7.14 6.94 -0.09
C LYS A 54 6.94 5.67 -0.88
N THR A 55 7.32 4.57 -0.27
CA THR A 55 7.21 3.25 -0.88
C THR A 55 6.42 2.37 0.05
N VAL A 56 5.43 1.69 -0.52
CA VAL A 56 4.63 0.66 0.13
C VAL A 56 4.89 -0.66 -0.58
N THR A 57 5.33 -1.66 0.18
CA THR A 57 5.60 -2.99 -0.31
C THR A 57 4.44 -3.89 0.09
N VAL A 58 3.84 -4.58 -0.88
CA VAL A 58 2.73 -5.50 -0.71
C VAL A 58 3.22 -6.91 -0.98
N THR A 59 3.02 -7.83 -0.04
CA THR A 59 3.30 -9.26 -0.24
C THR A 59 2.00 -10.01 -0.42
N ALA A 60 1.87 -10.77 -1.49
CA ALA A 60 0.65 -11.50 -1.84
C ALA A 60 0.93 -12.92 -2.36
N ASN A 61 -0.11 -13.76 -2.40
CA ASN A 61 -0.07 -15.12 -2.95
C ASN A 61 -0.13 -15.18 -4.50
N THR A 62 0.50 -14.21 -5.17
CA THR A 62 0.60 -14.11 -6.63
C THR A 62 1.91 -14.72 -7.15
N VAL A 63 2.04 -14.90 -8.48
CA VAL A 63 3.28 -15.40 -9.12
C VAL A 63 4.46 -14.50 -8.76
N GLU A 64 4.30 -13.19 -8.97
CA GLU A 64 5.16 -12.18 -8.39
C GLU A 64 4.67 -11.91 -6.97
N LYS A 65 5.41 -12.36 -5.96
CA LYS A 65 4.96 -12.28 -4.56
C LYS A 65 5.01 -10.88 -3.99
N ILE A 66 5.95 -10.06 -4.44
CA ILE A 66 6.26 -8.74 -3.88
C ILE A 66 5.93 -7.68 -4.92
N HIS A 67 5.03 -6.77 -4.56
CA HIS A 67 4.64 -5.62 -5.38
C HIS A 67 5.04 -4.34 -4.67
N THR A 68 5.74 -3.45 -5.37
CA THR A 68 6.20 -2.18 -4.80
C THR A 68 5.39 -1.03 -5.39
N LEU A 69 4.77 -0.24 -4.53
CA LEU A 69 3.96 0.92 -4.89
C LEU A 69 4.67 2.20 -4.43
N GLU A 70 4.85 3.15 -5.34
CA GLU A 70 5.36 4.47 -5.02
C GLU A 70 4.19 5.44 -4.77
N ILE A 71 4.29 6.19 -3.67
CA ILE A 71 3.32 7.21 -3.28
C ILE A 71 4.03 8.54 -3.25
N ARG A 72 3.47 9.52 -3.94
CA ARG A 72 3.98 10.89 -3.99
C ARG A 72 2.99 11.84 -3.34
N ALA A 73 3.51 12.72 -2.49
CA ALA A 73 2.75 13.79 -1.87
C ALA A 73 3.54 15.10 -1.94
N PHE A 74 2.86 16.23 -2.00
CA PHE A 74 3.49 17.54 -1.85
C PHE A 74 3.00 18.20 -0.57
N VAL A 75 3.89 18.37 0.41
CA VAL A 75 3.55 18.93 1.72
C VAL A 75 3.90 20.41 1.75
N LYS A 76 2.92 21.26 2.04
CA LYS A 76 3.15 22.70 2.21
C LYS A 76 3.52 22.99 3.65
N GLU A 77 4.39 23.99 3.85
CA GLU A 77 4.57 24.59 5.16
C GLU A 77 3.24 25.15 5.67
N LYS A 78 3.05 25.07 6.99
CA LYS A 78 1.83 25.49 7.66
C LYS A 78 1.88 26.96 8.02
#